data_AF-A0A848EMN5-F1
#
_entry.id   AF-A0A848EMN5-F1
#
_cell.length_a   1.000
_cell.length_b   1.000
_cell.length_c   1.000
_cell.angle_alpha   90.00
_cell.angle_beta   90.00
_cell.angle_gamma   90.00
#
_symmetry.space_group_name_H-M   'P 1'
#
loop_
_entity.id
_entity.type
_entity.pdbx_description
1 polymer ?
#
loop_
_entity_poly.entity_id
_entity_poly.type
_entity_poly.pdbx_seq_one_letter_code
_entity_poly.pdbx_strand_id
1 'polypeptide(L)'
;MNRRSGIVSMTNEVVVAGGGFSGLGAALKLDRKGHDVTLVDEDGVHEFIPGIIDTIRGRKDEDVNILELDDFLEDTGVELREESVTRFVPEEDVVETSKGRIGYDDLVVALGGVTFEPFELGDGVEKFYKEEDAERVASRLDPGDSVVVVGGGYVGVELAGELVESDHDVTVVDAATRPMSNSSDEVSRKVVDYMNDSGISFRGGKRVEEAHEDMVIFEDGTSEEGDLVVWAGGISANPVVQECFDCGRQGMPVNSGLASTEHDNVYGLGDCADTGQIKTAHNAMNQAGVVAENVDRSGSEELAQLSEGKKIIDLSLGDTGLFIFGDSSYRNPVFRYLKDVVRLQYFARIRVERLAAKYL
;
A
#
# COMPACT_ATOMS: atom_id res chain seq x y z
N MET A 1 -26.13 16.52 42.20
CA MET A 1 -25.05 15.50 42.14
C MET A 1 -25.19 14.76 40.83
N ASN A 2 -24.44 15.16 39.81
CA ASN A 2 -24.25 14.37 38.60
C ASN A 2 -22.78 14.57 38.23
N ARG A 3 -21.92 13.69 38.76
CA ARG A 3 -20.51 13.64 38.37
C ARG A 3 -20.50 13.04 36.96
N ARG A 4 -20.51 13.88 35.93
CA ARG A 4 -19.88 13.51 34.66
C ARG A 4 -18.40 13.40 35.00
N SER A 5 -17.93 12.16 35.14
CA SER A 5 -16.52 11.85 35.08
C SER A 5 -16.04 12.28 33.70
N GLY A 6 -15.54 13.51 33.60
CA GLY A 6 -14.76 13.91 32.45
C GLY A 6 -13.48 13.11 32.51
N ILE A 7 -13.36 12.10 31.65
CA ILE A 7 -12.05 11.66 31.22
C ILE A 7 -11.48 12.90 30.51
N VAL A 8 -10.53 13.55 31.16
CA VAL A 8 -9.69 14.54 30.50
C VAL A 8 -8.87 13.69 29.54
N SER A 9 -9.17 13.74 28.24
CA SER A 9 -8.26 13.20 27.23
C SER A 9 -6.93 13.96 27.43
N MET A 10 -5.86 13.22 27.68
CA MET A 10 -4.52 13.78 27.81
C MET A 10 -4.05 14.12 26.40
N THR A 11 -3.58 15.35 26.19
CA THR A 11 -2.81 15.70 25.00
C THR A 11 -1.48 14.96 25.07
N ASN A 12 -1.19 14.17 24.04
CA ASN A 12 0.03 13.38 23.91
C ASN A 12 0.81 13.94 22.72
N GLU A 13 2.14 13.90 22.79
CA GLU A 13 3.03 14.15 21.66
C GLU A 13 3.07 12.89 20.79
N VAL A 14 2.48 12.93 19.60
CA VAL A 14 2.36 11.75 18.73
C VAL A 14 3.21 11.93 17.47
N VAL A 15 4.14 11.01 17.23
CA VAL A 15 4.90 10.96 15.99
C VAL A 15 4.26 9.96 15.04
N VAL A 16 3.94 10.40 13.83
CA VAL A 16 3.46 9.54 12.74
C VAL A 16 4.55 9.46 11.67
N ALA A 17 5.10 8.28 11.45
CA ALA A 17 6.18 8.04 10.48
C ALA A 17 5.59 7.49 9.16
N GLY A 18 5.46 8.35 8.16
CA GLY A 18 5.03 8.05 6.78
C GLY A 18 3.71 8.74 6.40
N GLY A 19 3.69 9.47 5.29
CA GLY A 19 2.54 10.22 4.74
C GLY A 19 1.57 9.42 3.87
N GLY A 20 1.69 8.10 3.84
CA GLY A 20 0.79 7.22 3.07
C GLY A 20 -0.65 7.15 3.60
N PHE A 21 -1.45 6.25 3.03
CA PHE A 21 -2.89 6.10 3.36
C PHE A 21 -3.20 5.97 4.86
N SER A 22 -2.43 5.16 5.58
CA SER A 22 -2.62 4.96 7.02
C SER A 22 -2.09 6.13 7.85
N GLY A 23 -0.93 6.68 7.48
CA GLY A 23 -0.26 7.71 8.26
C GLY A 23 -0.96 9.07 8.16
N LEU A 24 -1.23 9.57 6.96
CA LEU A 24 -2.03 10.79 6.76
C LEU A 24 -3.41 10.66 7.43
N GLY A 25 -4.05 9.50 7.26
CA GLY A 25 -5.33 9.21 7.91
C GLY A 25 -5.27 9.20 9.43
N ALA A 26 -4.17 8.73 10.02
CA ALA A 26 -3.97 8.71 11.47
C ALA A 26 -3.68 10.12 11.99
N ALA A 27 -2.78 10.86 11.34
CA ALA A 27 -2.38 12.21 11.72
C ALA A 27 -3.61 13.15 11.83
N LEU A 28 -4.43 13.21 10.78
CA LEU A 28 -5.65 14.04 10.77
C LEU A 28 -6.67 13.65 11.86
N LYS A 29 -6.76 12.36 12.19
CA LYS A 29 -7.70 11.87 13.21
C LYS A 29 -7.22 12.12 14.63
N LEU A 30 -5.91 12.03 14.85
CA LEU A 30 -5.25 12.30 16.13
C LEU A 30 -5.28 13.81 16.43
N ASP A 31 -4.99 14.65 15.44
CA ASP A 31 -5.10 16.12 15.55
C ASP A 31 -6.52 16.54 15.96
N ARG A 32 -7.55 16.00 15.29
CA ARG A 32 -8.96 16.23 15.65
C ARG A 32 -9.31 15.77 17.08
N LYS A 33 -8.57 14.81 17.65
CA LYS A 33 -8.77 14.35 19.02
C LYS A 33 -8.04 15.22 20.05
N GLY A 34 -7.23 16.19 19.60
CA GLY A 34 -6.53 17.16 20.43
C GLY A 34 -5.13 16.72 20.88
N HIS A 35 -4.49 15.82 20.13
CA HIS A 35 -3.09 15.44 20.33
C HIS A 35 -2.15 16.35 19.53
N ASP A 36 -0.91 16.52 20.00
CA ASP A 36 0.13 17.27 19.31
C ASP A 36 0.84 16.34 18.32
N VAL A 37 0.54 16.48 17.02
CA VAL A 37 0.96 15.50 16.00
C VAL A 37 2.11 16.03 15.16
N THR A 38 3.19 15.25 15.07
CA THR A 38 4.26 15.43 14.07
C THR A 38 4.16 14.33 13.01
N LEU A 39 3.89 14.69 11.76
CA LEU A 39 3.95 13.79 10.61
C LEU A 39 5.32 13.89 9.96
N VAL A 40 6.04 12.77 9.89
CA VAL A 40 7.35 12.66 9.24
C VAL A 40 7.19 11.93 7.92
N ASP A 41 7.58 12.55 6.82
CA ASP A 41 7.57 11.96 5.48
C ASP A 41 8.84 12.36 4.73
N GLU A 42 9.38 11.50 3.87
CA GLU A 42 10.65 11.78 3.19
C GLU A 42 10.50 12.85 2.10
N ASP A 43 9.46 12.72 1.28
CA ASP A 43 9.29 13.52 0.07
C ASP A 43 8.20 14.60 0.23
N GLY A 44 7.46 14.60 1.34
CA GLY A 44 6.39 15.55 1.59
C GLY A 44 5.14 15.27 0.76
N VAL A 45 5.01 14.07 0.19
CA VAL A 45 3.94 13.72 -0.75
C VAL A 45 3.15 12.49 -0.30
N HIS A 46 1.85 12.53 -0.56
CA HIS A 46 0.96 11.39 -0.48
C HIS A 46 0.77 10.80 -1.88
N GLU A 47 1.15 9.55 -2.05
CA GLU A 47 0.92 8.83 -3.30
C GLU A 47 -0.37 7.99 -3.27
N PHE A 48 -1.28 8.24 -4.20
CA PHE A 48 -2.44 7.40 -4.49
C PHE A 48 -2.03 6.16 -5.31
N ILE A 49 -1.26 5.27 -4.67
CA ILE A 49 -0.71 4.03 -5.27
C ILE A 49 -1.74 3.21 -6.09
N PRO A 50 -3.03 3.06 -5.70
CA PRO A 50 -4.01 2.32 -6.52
C PRO A 50 -4.25 2.89 -7.92
N GLY A 51 -3.83 4.15 -8.15
CA GLY A 51 -3.97 4.90 -9.39
C GLY A 51 -2.80 4.78 -10.36
N ILE A 52 -1.64 4.22 -9.98
CA ILE A 52 -0.43 4.15 -10.84
C ILE A 52 -0.68 3.41 -12.17
N ILE A 53 -1.71 2.56 -12.19
CA ILE A 53 -2.11 1.84 -13.39
C ILE A 53 -2.63 2.79 -14.50
N ASP A 54 -3.11 3.97 -14.16
CA ASP A 54 -3.58 4.96 -15.13
C ASP A 54 -2.44 5.50 -16.00
N THR A 55 -1.22 5.49 -15.49
CA THR A 55 -0.02 5.89 -16.23
C THR A 55 0.27 4.91 -17.37
N ILE A 56 0.08 3.60 -17.13
CA ILE A 56 0.15 2.57 -18.18
C ILE A 56 -0.93 2.77 -19.24
N ARG A 57 -2.13 3.24 -18.86
CA ARG A 57 -3.21 3.56 -19.81
C ARG A 57 -2.97 4.82 -20.65
N GLY A 58 -1.87 5.54 -20.40
CA GLY A 58 -1.62 6.85 -21.01
C GLY A 58 -2.56 7.95 -20.51
N ARG A 59 -3.24 7.77 -19.36
CA ARG A 59 -3.95 8.86 -18.67
C ARG A 59 -2.91 9.73 -17.96
N LYS A 60 -2.35 10.70 -18.69
CA LYS A 60 -1.39 11.66 -18.15
C LYS A 60 -2.10 12.83 -17.47
N ASP A 61 -2.55 12.60 -16.25
CA ASP A 61 -2.71 13.68 -15.27
C ASP A 61 -1.69 13.39 -14.16
N GLU A 62 -0.43 13.77 -14.33
CA GLU A 62 0.66 13.55 -13.34
C GLU A 62 0.27 14.05 -11.93
N ASP A 63 -0.60 15.07 -11.86
CA ASP A 63 -1.16 15.65 -10.62
C ASP A 63 -2.20 14.76 -9.89
N VAL A 64 -2.57 13.57 -10.39
CA VAL A 64 -3.64 12.76 -9.76
C VAL A 64 -3.15 11.72 -8.77
N ASN A 65 -1.91 11.25 -8.92
CA ASN A 65 -1.38 10.16 -8.11
C ASN A 65 -0.39 10.67 -7.07
N ILE A 66 0.42 11.71 -7.36
CA ILE A 66 1.32 12.33 -6.38
C ILE A 66 0.70 13.64 -5.89
N LEU A 67 0.54 13.79 -4.58
CA LEU A 67 -0.19 14.91 -3.99
C LEU A 67 0.59 15.48 -2.81
N GLU A 68 0.78 16.78 -2.78
CA GLU A 68 1.49 17.46 -1.69
C GLU A 68 0.77 17.24 -0.34
N LEU A 69 1.50 16.80 0.69
CA LEU A 69 0.94 16.61 2.03
C LEU A 69 0.44 17.94 2.62
N ASP A 70 1.13 19.04 2.33
CA ASP A 70 0.74 20.38 2.76
C ASP A 70 -0.70 20.73 2.37
N ASP A 71 -1.17 20.32 1.18
CA ASP A 71 -2.55 20.56 0.73
C ASP A 71 -3.58 19.83 1.61
N PHE A 72 -3.20 18.71 2.22
CA PHE A 72 -4.06 17.95 3.13
C PHE A 72 -3.99 18.45 4.56
N LEU A 73 -2.88 19.06 4.95
CA LEU A 73 -2.61 19.53 6.30
C LEU A 73 -2.90 21.02 6.49
N GLU A 74 -3.19 21.74 5.41
CA GLU A 74 -3.60 23.15 5.45
C GLU A 74 -4.73 23.35 6.48
N ASP A 75 -4.53 24.32 7.37
CA ASP A 75 -5.44 24.66 8.49
C ASP A 75 -5.62 23.59 9.57
N THR A 76 -4.77 22.57 9.65
CA THR A 76 -4.72 21.58 10.74
C THR A 76 -3.62 21.94 11.77
N GLY A 77 -3.61 21.26 12.92
CA GLY A 77 -2.54 21.40 13.92
C GLY A 77 -1.32 20.50 13.69
N VAL A 78 -1.34 19.67 12.64
CA VAL A 78 -0.28 18.71 12.34
C VAL A 78 1.00 19.43 11.86
N GLU A 79 2.13 19.16 12.51
CA GLU A 79 3.46 19.58 12.04
C GLU A 79 3.98 18.58 11.01
N LEU A 80 4.13 19.00 9.75
CA LEU A 80 4.82 18.21 8.73
C LEU A 80 6.34 18.41 8.83
N ARG A 81 7.09 17.30 8.82
CA ARG A 81 8.54 17.28 8.67
C ARG A 81 8.93 16.45 7.47
N GLU A 82 9.41 17.13 6.43
CA GLU A 82 10.01 16.51 5.24
C GLU A 82 11.41 15.98 5.56
N GLU A 83 11.50 14.78 6.12
CA GLU A 83 12.75 14.12 6.48
C GLU A 83 12.59 12.60 6.51
N SER A 84 13.58 11.87 5.99
CA SER A 84 13.56 10.41 6.04
C SER A 84 13.75 9.89 7.47
N VAL A 85 12.90 8.95 7.89
CA VAL A 85 13.11 8.17 9.12
C VAL A 85 14.23 7.16 8.90
N THR A 86 15.26 7.19 9.74
CA THR A 86 16.41 6.29 9.62
C THR A 86 16.37 5.17 10.65
N ARG A 87 15.71 5.38 11.79
CA ARG A 87 15.63 4.37 12.85
C ARG A 87 14.49 4.65 13.84
N PHE A 88 13.87 3.59 14.34
CA PHE A 88 13.01 3.64 15.53
C PHE A 88 13.79 3.15 16.75
N VAL A 89 13.69 3.87 17.88
CA VAL A 89 14.35 3.53 19.15
C VAL A 89 13.29 3.48 20.26
N PRO A 90 12.41 2.45 20.26
CA PRO A 90 11.26 2.40 21.18
C PRO A 90 11.62 2.41 22.66
N GLU A 91 12.80 1.90 23.03
CA GLU A 91 13.30 1.89 24.40
C GLU A 91 13.69 3.28 24.94
N GLU A 92 13.85 4.27 24.05
CA GLU A 92 14.10 5.67 24.40
C GLU A 92 12.93 6.59 24.03
N ASP A 93 11.81 6.05 23.55
CA ASP A 93 10.66 6.80 23.02
C ASP A 93 11.06 7.85 21.97
N VAL A 94 11.92 7.43 21.02
CA VAL A 94 12.51 8.32 20.01
C VAL A 94 12.49 7.73 18.60
N VAL A 95 12.24 8.59 17.61
CA VAL A 95 12.51 8.35 16.19
C VAL A 95 13.76 9.12 15.78
N GLU A 96 14.71 8.44 15.13
CA GLU A 96 15.85 9.08 14.47
C GLU A 96 15.52 9.34 13.00
N THR A 97 15.79 10.56 12.55
CA THR A 97 15.56 11.01 11.18
C THR A 97 16.85 11.58 10.59
N SER A 98 16.83 11.84 9.28
CA SER A 98 17.94 12.48 8.57
C SER A 98 18.30 13.87 9.09
N LYS A 99 17.42 14.55 9.85
CA LYS A 99 17.66 15.88 10.40
C LYS A 99 17.74 15.93 11.93
N GLY A 100 17.47 14.84 12.65
CA GLY A 100 17.62 14.82 14.10
C GLY A 100 16.86 13.71 14.80
N ARG A 101 16.64 13.90 16.11
CA ARG A 101 15.89 12.99 16.97
C ARG A 101 14.58 13.65 17.35
N ILE A 102 13.49 12.89 17.31
CA ILE A 102 12.14 13.33 17.71
C ILE A 102 11.67 12.42 18.85
N GLY A 103 11.38 12.98 20.02
CA GLY A 103 10.74 12.25 21.12
C GLY A 103 9.23 12.14 20.91
N TYR A 104 8.60 11.14 21.51
CA TYR A 104 7.15 10.97 21.46
C TYR A 104 6.59 10.38 22.77
N ASP A 105 5.30 10.57 23.01
CA ASP A 105 4.53 9.77 23.96
C ASP A 105 3.99 8.50 23.27
N ASP A 106 3.47 8.65 22.04
CA ASP A 106 3.01 7.55 21.19
C ASP A 106 3.62 7.63 19.78
N LEU A 107 3.93 6.47 19.19
CA LEU A 107 4.50 6.35 17.85
C LEU A 107 3.58 5.56 16.92
N VAL A 108 3.33 6.10 15.74
CA VAL A 108 2.62 5.42 14.64
C VAL A 108 3.60 5.12 13.50
N VAL A 109 3.92 3.85 13.30
CA VAL A 109 4.79 3.34 12.23
C VAL A 109 3.96 3.05 10.98
N ALA A 110 4.11 3.88 9.95
CA ALA A 110 3.31 3.88 8.73
C ALA A 110 4.14 4.17 7.45
N LEU A 111 5.43 3.79 7.43
CA LEU A 111 6.39 3.99 6.32
C LEU A 111 6.06 3.23 5.02
N GLY A 112 4.91 2.56 4.94
CA GLY A 112 4.50 1.79 3.79
C GLY A 112 5.32 0.52 3.53
N GLY A 113 5.25 0.06 2.29
CA GLY A 113 5.97 -1.10 1.79
C GLY A 113 6.94 -0.71 0.69
N VAL A 114 7.71 -1.70 0.25
CA VAL A 114 8.59 -1.64 -0.91
C VAL A 114 8.39 -2.91 -1.73
N THR A 115 8.87 -2.90 -2.98
CA THR A 115 8.92 -4.11 -3.80
C THR A 115 9.73 -5.20 -3.10
N PHE A 116 9.19 -6.42 -3.07
CA PHE A 116 9.90 -7.57 -2.53
C PHE A 116 10.88 -8.13 -3.56
N GLU A 117 12.15 -8.11 -3.21
CA GLU A 117 13.27 -8.56 -4.04
C GLU A 117 13.94 -9.76 -3.36
N PRO A 118 13.61 -11.01 -3.76
CA PRO A 118 14.22 -12.20 -3.16
C PRO A 118 15.71 -12.37 -3.53
N PHE A 119 16.16 -11.65 -4.54
CA PHE A 119 17.53 -11.52 -5.04
C PHE A 119 17.68 -10.12 -5.64
N GLU A 120 18.90 -9.70 -5.93
CA GLU A 120 19.17 -8.43 -6.61
C GLU A 120 18.66 -8.49 -8.05
N LEU A 121 17.69 -7.64 -8.39
CA LEU A 121 17.18 -7.55 -9.76
C LEU A 121 18.26 -6.96 -10.68
N GLY A 122 18.45 -7.55 -11.86
CA GLY A 122 19.43 -7.07 -12.82
C GLY A 122 19.11 -5.67 -13.35
N ASP A 123 20.15 -4.98 -13.83
CA ASP A 123 20.01 -3.68 -14.49
C ASP A 123 18.96 -3.76 -15.61
N GLY A 124 18.07 -2.78 -15.66
CA GLY A 124 17.01 -2.68 -16.67
C GLY A 124 15.73 -3.46 -16.35
N VAL A 125 15.65 -4.22 -15.26
CA VAL A 125 14.37 -4.74 -14.75
C VAL A 125 13.59 -3.59 -14.10
N GLU A 126 12.37 -3.32 -14.58
CA GLU A 126 11.52 -2.32 -13.96
C GLU A 126 10.71 -2.91 -12.82
N LYS A 127 10.55 -2.16 -11.72
CA LYS A 127 9.62 -2.51 -10.64
C LYS A 127 8.22 -2.03 -11.03
N PHE A 128 7.20 -2.39 -10.25
CA PHE A 128 5.88 -1.80 -10.41
C PHE A 128 5.14 -1.74 -9.06
N TYR A 129 5.44 -0.72 -8.27
CA TYR A 129 4.81 -0.49 -6.97
C TYR A 129 4.41 0.96 -6.74
N LYS A 130 5.17 1.93 -7.26
CA LYS A 130 4.91 3.38 -7.13
C LYS A 130 4.83 4.07 -8.49
N GLU A 131 4.39 5.33 -8.50
CA GLU A 131 4.17 6.14 -9.70
C GLU A 131 5.41 6.24 -10.57
N GLU A 132 6.57 6.52 -9.96
CA GLU A 132 7.85 6.57 -10.67
C GLU A 132 8.17 5.25 -11.39
N ASP A 133 7.79 4.11 -10.81
CA ASP A 133 7.96 2.82 -11.47
C ASP A 133 7.05 2.70 -12.71
N ALA A 134 5.81 3.16 -12.60
CA ALA A 134 4.86 3.14 -13.70
C ALA A 134 5.26 4.07 -14.85
N GLU A 135 5.81 5.24 -14.54
CA GLU A 135 6.40 6.16 -15.52
C GLU A 135 7.58 5.52 -16.26
N ARG A 136 8.48 4.84 -15.53
CA ARG A 136 9.62 4.13 -16.13
C ARG A 136 9.14 3.03 -17.08
N VAL A 137 8.20 2.18 -16.66
CA VAL A 137 7.59 1.15 -17.52
C VAL A 137 6.97 1.79 -18.77
N ALA A 138 6.13 2.81 -18.60
CA ALA A 138 5.46 3.48 -19.72
C ALA A 138 6.43 4.17 -20.68
N SER A 139 7.58 4.64 -20.20
CA SER A 139 8.59 5.32 -21.02
C SER A 139 9.43 4.39 -21.89
N ARG A 140 9.38 3.08 -21.62
CA ARG A 140 10.26 2.07 -22.21
C ARG A 140 9.57 1.14 -23.20
N LEU A 141 8.24 1.22 -23.29
CA LEU A 141 7.44 0.34 -24.12
C LEU A 141 6.89 1.09 -25.33
N ASP A 142 7.09 0.49 -26.50
CA ASP A 142 6.41 0.84 -27.73
C ASP A 142 5.29 -0.18 -28.03
N PRO A 143 4.19 0.23 -28.70
CA PRO A 143 3.16 -0.70 -29.14
C PRO A 143 3.74 -1.85 -29.97
N GLY A 144 3.38 -3.08 -29.61
CA GLY A 144 3.85 -4.33 -30.19
C GLY A 144 4.97 -5.02 -29.42
N ASP A 145 5.57 -4.35 -28.42
CA ASP A 145 6.60 -4.94 -27.58
C ASP A 145 6.05 -6.09 -26.72
N SER A 146 6.91 -7.07 -26.45
CA SER A 146 6.64 -8.20 -25.58
C SER A 146 7.08 -7.93 -24.14
N VAL A 147 6.22 -8.21 -23.16
CA VAL A 147 6.46 -7.88 -21.75
C VAL A 147 6.31 -9.12 -20.87
N VAL A 148 7.35 -9.40 -20.08
CA VAL A 148 7.32 -10.42 -19.04
C VAL A 148 6.96 -9.76 -17.70
N VAL A 149 5.74 -10.00 -17.22
CA VAL A 149 5.28 -9.53 -15.91
C VAL A 149 5.54 -10.61 -14.87
N VAL A 150 6.43 -10.35 -13.92
CA VAL A 150 6.72 -11.26 -12.81
C VAL A 150 5.75 -11.03 -11.66
N GLY A 151 4.91 -12.00 -11.38
CA GLY A 151 3.92 -11.99 -10.30
C GLY A 151 2.48 -11.98 -10.81
N GLY A 152 1.78 -13.10 -10.68
CA GLY A 152 0.36 -13.26 -10.99
C GLY A 152 -0.57 -12.86 -9.83
N GLY A 153 -0.18 -11.88 -9.01
CA GLY A 153 -0.99 -11.28 -7.96
C GLY A 153 -1.91 -10.17 -8.48
N TYR A 154 -2.54 -9.41 -7.57
CA TYR A 154 -3.45 -8.31 -7.93
C TYR A 154 -2.80 -7.31 -8.89
N VAL A 155 -1.61 -6.84 -8.53
CA VAL A 155 -0.87 -5.81 -9.29
C VAL A 155 -0.46 -6.34 -10.66
N GLY A 156 0.21 -7.49 -10.73
CA GLY A 156 0.68 -8.00 -12.02
C GLY A 156 -0.45 -8.46 -12.96
N VAL A 157 -1.57 -8.95 -12.43
CA VAL A 157 -2.76 -9.27 -13.24
C VAL A 157 -3.39 -8.01 -13.83
N GLU A 158 -3.49 -6.95 -13.02
CA GLU A 158 -4.00 -5.65 -13.46
C GLU A 158 -3.07 -4.99 -14.50
N LEU A 159 -1.76 -4.97 -14.22
CA LEU A 159 -0.73 -4.51 -15.16
C LEU A 159 -0.82 -5.26 -16.49
N ALA A 160 -0.88 -6.59 -16.46
CA ALA A 160 -0.99 -7.39 -17.67
C ALA A 160 -2.22 -7.06 -18.51
N GLY A 161 -3.35 -6.74 -17.86
CA GLY A 161 -4.57 -6.35 -18.55
C GLY A 161 -4.44 -5.01 -19.27
N GLU A 162 -3.85 -4.01 -18.63
CA GLU A 162 -3.66 -2.70 -19.26
C GLU A 162 -2.57 -2.69 -20.34
N LEU A 163 -1.53 -3.52 -20.19
CA LEU A 163 -0.50 -3.69 -21.22
C LEU A 163 -1.09 -4.30 -22.49
N VAL A 164 -1.92 -5.35 -22.39
CA VAL A 164 -2.61 -5.94 -23.55
C VAL A 164 -3.56 -4.93 -24.21
N GLU A 165 -4.34 -4.18 -23.42
CA GLU A 165 -5.22 -3.13 -23.96
C GLU A 165 -4.41 -2.05 -24.72
N SER A 166 -3.14 -1.86 -24.35
CA SER A 166 -2.20 -0.92 -24.96
C SER A 166 -1.35 -1.53 -26.08
N ASP A 167 -1.77 -2.66 -26.66
CA ASP A 167 -1.14 -3.34 -27.81
C ASP A 167 0.22 -3.99 -27.51
N HIS A 168 0.40 -4.59 -26.32
CA HIS A 168 1.62 -5.35 -25.97
C HIS A 168 1.34 -6.86 -25.91
N ASP A 169 2.34 -7.69 -26.25
CA ASP A 169 2.28 -9.14 -26.03
C ASP A 169 2.72 -9.46 -24.59
N VAL A 170 1.88 -10.09 -23.78
CA VAL A 170 2.12 -10.19 -22.33
C VAL A 170 2.20 -11.63 -21.86
N THR A 171 3.32 -11.95 -21.19
CA THR A 171 3.47 -13.18 -20.43
C THR A 171 3.58 -12.88 -18.93
N VAL A 172 2.66 -13.42 -18.14
CA VAL A 172 2.69 -13.38 -16.68
C VAL A 172 3.34 -14.65 -16.15
N VAL A 173 4.41 -14.52 -15.37
CA VAL A 173 5.11 -15.64 -14.72
C VAL A 173 4.87 -15.60 -13.21
N ASP A 174 4.68 -16.76 -12.57
CA ASP A 174 4.52 -16.84 -11.12
C ASP A 174 5.05 -18.17 -10.56
N ALA A 175 5.63 -18.13 -9.36
CA ALA A 175 6.05 -19.31 -8.63
C ALA A 175 4.85 -20.21 -8.23
N ALA A 176 3.68 -19.62 -8.02
CA ALA A 176 2.43 -20.34 -7.81
C ALA A 176 1.90 -20.93 -9.12
N THR A 177 1.21 -22.05 -9.03
CA THR A 177 0.67 -22.76 -10.20
C THR A 177 -0.59 -22.12 -10.79
N ARG A 178 -1.14 -21.09 -10.15
CA ARG A 178 -2.33 -20.36 -10.59
C ARG A 178 -2.20 -18.86 -10.28
N PRO A 179 -2.76 -17.97 -11.10
CA PRO A 179 -2.82 -16.56 -10.78
C PRO A 179 -3.77 -16.35 -9.58
N MET A 180 -3.61 -15.24 -8.90
CA MET A 180 -4.40 -14.87 -7.73
C MET A 180 -4.36 -15.96 -6.66
N SER A 181 -3.18 -16.55 -6.42
CA SER A 181 -2.96 -17.67 -5.50
C SER A 181 -3.43 -17.39 -4.07
N ASN A 182 -3.35 -16.13 -3.63
CA ASN A 182 -3.87 -15.64 -2.35
C ASN A 182 -5.38 -15.29 -2.35
N SER A 183 -6.11 -15.72 -3.40
CA SER A 183 -7.57 -15.58 -3.53
C SER A 183 -8.27 -16.92 -3.67
N SER A 184 -9.60 -16.89 -3.58
CA SER A 184 -10.43 -18.07 -3.79
C SER A 184 -10.22 -18.64 -5.19
N ASP A 185 -10.46 -19.95 -5.33
CA ASP A 185 -10.38 -20.61 -6.64
C ASP A 185 -11.36 -20.01 -7.65
N GLU A 186 -12.49 -19.45 -7.20
CA GLU A 186 -13.45 -18.77 -8.08
C GLU A 186 -12.80 -17.54 -8.74
N VAL A 187 -12.15 -16.69 -7.94
CA VAL A 187 -11.41 -15.51 -8.46
C VAL A 187 -10.35 -15.96 -9.46
N SER A 188 -9.54 -16.95 -9.08
CA SER A 188 -8.46 -17.46 -9.94
C SER A 188 -8.97 -17.99 -11.27
N ARG A 189 -10.07 -18.76 -11.29
CA ARG A 189 -10.68 -19.25 -12.54
C ARG A 189 -11.12 -18.12 -13.45
N LYS A 190 -11.77 -17.07 -12.91
CA LYS A 190 -12.19 -15.92 -13.72
C LYS A 190 -11.02 -15.11 -14.27
N VAL A 191 -9.92 -15.03 -13.54
CA VAL A 191 -8.68 -14.40 -14.02
C VAL A 191 -8.06 -15.24 -15.14
N VAL A 192 -8.02 -16.56 -15.01
CA VAL A 192 -7.58 -17.45 -16.10
C VAL A 192 -8.46 -17.31 -17.34
N ASP A 193 -9.79 -17.30 -17.18
CA ASP A 193 -10.73 -17.08 -18.28
C ASP A 193 -10.45 -15.73 -18.96
N TYR A 194 -10.26 -14.66 -18.18
CA TYR A 194 -9.90 -13.34 -18.70
C TYR A 194 -8.55 -13.33 -19.45
N MET A 195 -7.52 -13.93 -18.88
CA MET A 195 -6.19 -14.02 -19.51
C MET A 195 -6.28 -14.73 -20.86
N ASN A 196 -7.00 -15.86 -20.93
CA ASN A 196 -7.22 -16.58 -22.19
C ASN A 196 -8.04 -15.76 -23.21
N ASP A 197 -9.10 -15.08 -22.75
CA ASP A 197 -9.93 -14.21 -23.60
C ASP A 197 -9.12 -13.06 -24.21
N SER A 198 -8.15 -12.54 -23.46
CA SER A 198 -7.35 -11.35 -23.82
C SER A 198 -6.02 -11.70 -24.50
N GLY A 199 -5.65 -12.98 -24.57
CA GLY A 199 -4.36 -13.41 -25.14
C GLY A 199 -3.16 -13.31 -24.20
N ILE A 200 -3.36 -13.08 -22.90
CA ILE A 200 -2.30 -13.05 -21.90
C ILE A 200 -1.82 -14.50 -21.64
N SER A 201 -0.53 -14.75 -21.83
CA SER A 201 0.08 -16.03 -21.47
C SER A 201 0.35 -16.10 -19.97
N PHE A 202 -0.07 -17.19 -19.30
CA PHE A 202 0.30 -17.44 -17.91
C PHE A 202 1.25 -18.63 -17.79
N ARG A 203 2.34 -18.45 -17.04
CA ARG A 203 3.36 -19.46 -16.74
C ARG A 203 3.47 -19.66 -15.23
N GLY A 204 2.57 -20.47 -14.69
CA GLY A 204 2.57 -20.83 -13.27
C GLY A 204 3.57 -21.93 -12.92
N GLY A 205 3.98 -21.98 -11.66
CA GLY A 205 4.99 -22.94 -11.17
C GLY A 205 6.41 -22.60 -11.64
N LYS A 206 6.62 -21.36 -12.08
CA LYS A 206 7.89 -20.83 -12.59
C LYS A 206 8.45 -19.85 -11.59
N ARG A 207 9.30 -20.34 -10.69
CA ARG A 207 10.01 -19.50 -9.74
C ARG A 207 11.21 -18.88 -10.44
N VAL A 208 11.23 -17.55 -10.50
CA VAL A 208 12.35 -16.79 -11.04
C VAL A 208 13.53 -16.88 -10.07
N GLU A 209 14.72 -17.17 -10.60
CA GLU A 209 16.01 -17.20 -9.90
C GLU A 209 16.86 -15.98 -10.29
N GLU A 210 16.79 -15.55 -11.55
CA GLU A 210 17.48 -14.35 -12.05
C GLU A 210 16.52 -13.55 -12.95
N ALA A 211 16.60 -12.22 -12.88
CA ALA A 211 15.85 -11.32 -13.74
C ALA A 211 16.79 -10.31 -14.38
N HIS A 212 16.69 -10.17 -15.70
CA HIS A 212 17.41 -9.22 -16.53
C HIS A 212 16.41 -8.34 -17.28
N GLU A 213 16.90 -7.29 -17.92
CA GLU A 213 16.10 -6.35 -18.70
C GLU A 213 15.13 -7.02 -19.69
N ASP A 214 15.59 -8.04 -20.40
CA ASP A 214 14.94 -8.69 -21.55
C ASP A 214 14.58 -10.16 -21.31
N MET A 215 14.82 -10.69 -20.11
CA MET A 215 14.51 -12.09 -19.80
C MET A 215 14.49 -12.40 -18.31
N VAL A 216 13.77 -13.46 -17.95
CA VAL A 216 13.86 -14.10 -16.64
C VAL A 216 14.37 -15.53 -16.77
N ILE A 217 15.18 -15.96 -15.80
CA ILE A 217 15.66 -17.34 -15.66
C ILE A 217 14.95 -17.97 -14.47
N PHE A 218 14.41 -19.16 -14.66
CA PHE A 218 13.73 -19.92 -13.61
C PHE A 218 14.67 -20.93 -12.95
N GLU A 219 14.34 -21.34 -11.72
CA GLU A 219 15.12 -22.36 -10.96
C GLU A 219 15.27 -23.71 -11.69
N ASP A 220 14.39 -24.02 -12.65
CA ASP A 220 14.48 -25.24 -13.46
C ASP A 220 15.43 -25.10 -14.67
N GLY A 221 16.09 -23.95 -14.80
CA GLY A 221 17.04 -23.60 -15.86
C GLY A 221 16.39 -23.19 -17.18
N THR A 222 15.05 -23.14 -17.26
CA THR A 222 14.35 -22.55 -18.41
C THR A 222 14.24 -21.04 -18.27
N SER A 223 13.93 -20.34 -19.36
CA SER A 223 13.77 -18.88 -19.37
C SER A 223 12.51 -18.45 -20.12
N GLU A 224 12.10 -17.21 -19.89
CA GLU A 224 11.09 -16.50 -20.69
C GLU A 224 11.70 -15.16 -21.11
N GLU A 225 11.67 -14.87 -22.41
CA GLU A 225 12.24 -13.67 -23.02
C GLU A 225 11.12 -12.65 -23.28
N GLY A 226 11.46 -11.36 -23.27
CA GLY A 226 10.60 -10.26 -23.68
C GLY A 226 11.42 -8.99 -23.92
N ASP A 227 10.82 -7.98 -24.53
CA ASP A 227 11.48 -6.68 -24.73
C ASP A 227 11.61 -5.89 -23.41
N LEU A 228 10.79 -6.22 -22.41
CA LEU A 228 10.89 -5.70 -21.05
C LEU A 228 10.45 -6.71 -19.98
N VAL A 229 11.20 -6.80 -18.88
CA VAL A 229 10.78 -7.48 -17.64
C VAL A 229 10.27 -6.45 -16.63
N VAL A 230 9.04 -6.67 -16.14
CA VAL A 230 8.42 -5.86 -15.07
C VAL A 230 8.15 -6.71 -13.83
N TRP A 231 8.76 -6.34 -12.71
CA TRP A 231 8.69 -7.04 -11.44
C TRP A 231 7.55 -6.53 -10.55
N ALA A 232 6.49 -7.33 -10.46
CA ALA A 232 5.37 -7.19 -9.53
C ALA A 232 5.29 -8.39 -8.55
N GLY A 233 6.45 -8.98 -8.19
CA GLY A 233 6.60 -10.24 -7.45
C GLY A 233 6.20 -10.21 -5.98
N GLY A 234 5.57 -9.12 -5.53
CA GLY A 234 5.08 -8.92 -4.18
C GLY A 234 5.72 -7.73 -3.49
N ILE A 235 5.25 -7.48 -2.28
CA ILE A 235 5.67 -6.36 -1.43
C ILE A 235 6.30 -6.86 -0.14
N SER A 236 7.11 -6.00 0.46
CA SER A 236 7.76 -6.15 1.75
C SER A 236 7.53 -4.90 2.59
N ALA A 237 7.45 -5.04 3.91
CA ALA A 237 7.52 -3.89 4.81
C ALA A 237 8.81 -3.09 4.58
N ASN A 238 8.76 -1.78 4.82
CA ASN A 238 9.94 -0.90 4.70
C ASN A 238 11.16 -1.47 5.47
N PRO A 239 12.39 -1.47 4.90
CA PRO A 239 13.58 -2.01 5.56
C PRO A 239 13.85 -1.46 6.97
N VAL A 240 13.58 -0.17 7.21
CA VAL A 240 13.75 0.43 8.55
C VAL A 240 12.85 -0.26 9.58
N VAL A 241 11.63 -0.65 9.18
CA VAL A 241 10.70 -1.39 10.04
C VAL A 241 11.20 -2.82 10.28
N GLN A 242 11.70 -3.48 9.23
CA GLN A 242 12.25 -4.83 9.33
C GLN A 242 13.43 -4.90 10.32
N GLU A 243 14.35 -3.94 10.23
CA GLU A 243 15.52 -3.86 11.08
C GLU A 243 15.19 -3.48 12.53
N CYS A 244 14.30 -2.51 12.76
CA CYS A 244 14.04 -1.99 14.11
C CYS A 244 13.10 -2.88 14.95
N PHE A 245 12.25 -3.68 14.31
CA PHE A 245 11.26 -4.53 15.00
C PHE A 245 11.49 -6.03 14.77
N ASP A 246 12.69 -6.41 14.31
CA ASP A 246 13.11 -7.80 14.03
C ASP A 246 12.04 -8.60 13.28
N CYS A 247 11.54 -8.03 12.18
CA CYS A 247 10.44 -8.59 11.42
C CYS A 247 10.80 -8.80 9.94
N GLY A 248 10.10 -9.71 9.29
CA GLY A 248 10.26 -9.95 7.86
C GLY A 248 9.31 -9.11 7.01
N ARG A 249 9.14 -9.53 5.76
CA ARG A 249 8.29 -8.84 4.76
C ARG A 249 6.86 -8.51 5.17
N GLN A 250 6.29 -9.18 6.17
CA GLN A 250 4.91 -8.93 6.63
C GLN A 250 4.78 -7.67 7.49
N GLY A 251 5.88 -7.20 8.07
CA GLY A 251 5.93 -6.06 8.98
C GLY A 251 5.91 -6.45 10.45
N MET A 252 5.95 -5.42 11.30
CA MET A 252 5.99 -5.51 12.75
C MET A 252 4.78 -6.31 13.27
N PRO A 253 4.99 -7.31 14.15
CA PRO A 253 3.90 -8.00 14.82
C PRO A 253 3.06 -7.03 15.66
N VAL A 254 1.75 -7.03 15.45
CA VAL A 254 0.82 -6.19 16.20
C VAL A 254 -0.33 -7.00 16.77
N ASN A 255 -0.87 -6.55 17.90
CA ASN A 255 -2.11 -7.08 18.44
C ASN A 255 -3.33 -6.56 17.65
N SER A 256 -4.53 -7.01 18.00
CA SER A 256 -5.77 -6.58 17.34
C SER A 256 -6.12 -5.10 17.57
N GLY A 257 -5.48 -4.42 18.52
CA GLY A 257 -5.53 -2.96 18.70
C GLY A 257 -4.45 -2.20 17.91
N LEU A 258 -3.67 -2.90 17.07
CA LEU A 258 -2.56 -2.39 16.25
C LEU A 258 -1.31 -1.94 17.02
N ALA A 259 -1.29 -2.10 18.35
CA ALA A 259 -0.07 -1.87 19.12
C ALA A 259 0.94 -3.01 18.87
N SER A 260 2.22 -2.67 18.89
CA SER A 260 3.33 -3.61 18.88
C SER A 260 3.15 -4.64 19.99
N THR A 261 3.58 -5.87 19.74
CA THR A 261 3.57 -6.91 20.77
C THR A 261 4.67 -6.72 21.83
N GLU A 262 5.58 -5.77 21.62
CA GLU A 262 6.71 -5.51 22.51
C GLU A 262 6.66 -4.13 23.17
N HIS A 263 6.00 -3.15 22.52
CA HIS A 263 5.96 -1.76 22.98
C HIS A 263 4.52 -1.21 22.91
N ASP A 264 3.91 -0.98 24.07
CA ASP A 264 2.48 -0.64 24.17
C ASP A 264 2.13 0.74 23.55
N ASN A 265 3.09 1.67 23.49
CA ASN A 265 2.94 3.00 22.90
C ASN A 265 3.42 3.10 21.45
N VAL A 266 3.74 1.97 20.80
CA VAL A 266 4.14 1.90 19.39
C VAL A 266 3.08 1.16 18.61
N TYR A 267 2.57 1.75 17.54
CA TYR A 267 1.51 1.19 16.71
C TYR A 267 1.99 0.96 15.28
N GLY A 268 1.65 -0.19 14.71
CA GLY A 268 1.97 -0.51 13.32
C GLY A 268 0.73 -0.43 12.43
N LEU A 269 0.85 0.23 11.27
CA LEU A 269 -0.23 0.35 10.31
C LEU A 269 0.21 -0.01 8.88
N GLY A 270 -0.78 -0.24 8.02
CA GLY A 270 -0.61 -0.46 6.59
C GLY A 270 0.32 -1.63 6.29
N ASP A 271 1.25 -1.38 5.38
CA ASP A 271 2.23 -2.38 4.93
C ASP A 271 3.29 -2.67 6.01
N CYS A 272 3.46 -1.79 6.99
CA CYS A 272 4.42 -1.96 8.09
C CYS A 272 3.97 -2.94 9.18
N ALA A 273 2.72 -3.40 9.20
CA ALA A 273 2.19 -4.20 10.33
C ALA A 273 1.63 -5.57 9.94
N ASP A 274 2.05 -6.63 10.62
CA ASP A 274 1.50 -7.96 10.42
C ASP A 274 0.15 -8.10 11.15
N THR A 275 -0.91 -7.68 10.46
CA THR A 275 -2.30 -7.73 10.96
C THR A 275 -3.04 -9.00 10.55
N GLY A 276 -2.43 -9.86 9.74
CA GLY A 276 -3.10 -10.96 9.04
C GLY A 276 -4.14 -10.52 7.98
N GLN A 277 -4.41 -9.22 7.83
CA GLN A 277 -5.27 -8.70 6.77
C GLN A 277 -4.51 -8.59 5.46
N ILE A 278 -5.25 -8.65 4.35
CA ILE A 278 -4.67 -8.27 3.06
C ILE A 278 -4.25 -6.81 3.07
N LYS A 279 -3.03 -6.56 2.61
CA LYS A 279 -2.43 -5.24 2.47
C LYS A 279 -3.15 -4.46 1.37
N THR A 280 -3.93 -3.45 1.77
CA THR A 280 -4.70 -2.59 0.85
C THR A 280 -4.83 -1.18 1.43
N ALA A 281 -4.95 -0.18 0.57
CA ALA A 281 -5.26 1.19 0.96
C ALA A 281 -6.54 1.27 1.82
N HIS A 282 -7.57 0.49 1.49
CA HIS A 282 -8.81 0.45 2.26
C HIS A 282 -8.59 0.00 3.72
N ASN A 283 -7.84 -1.08 3.93
CA ASN A 283 -7.53 -1.57 5.27
C ASN A 283 -6.61 -0.59 6.02
N ALA A 284 -5.61 -0.01 5.35
CA ALA A 284 -4.75 1.01 5.94
C ALA A 284 -5.55 2.21 6.49
N MET A 285 -6.56 2.69 5.75
CA MET A 285 -7.45 3.75 6.21
C MET A 285 -8.35 3.35 7.39
N ASN A 286 -8.76 2.08 7.47
CA ASN A 286 -9.55 1.57 8.59
C ASN A 286 -8.69 1.45 9.85
N GLN A 287 -7.44 1.01 9.69
CA GLN A 287 -6.44 0.90 10.76
C GLN A 287 -6.13 2.27 11.39
N ALA A 288 -6.02 3.33 10.57
CA ALA A 288 -5.88 4.71 11.05
C ALA A 288 -6.98 5.13 12.04
N GLY A 289 -8.22 4.67 11.82
CA GLY A 289 -9.33 4.92 12.73
C GLY A 289 -9.19 4.19 14.07
N VAL A 290 -8.71 2.95 14.04
CA VAL A 290 -8.50 2.14 15.26
C VAL A 290 -7.38 2.73 16.12
N VAL A 291 -6.25 3.10 15.50
CA VAL A 291 -5.11 3.70 16.23
C VAL A 291 -5.48 5.04 16.84
N ALA A 292 -6.17 5.92 16.11
CA ALA A 292 -6.60 7.20 16.68
C ALA A 292 -7.52 7.03 17.91
N GLU A 293 -8.37 5.99 17.94
CA GLU A 293 -9.16 5.66 19.13
C GLU A 293 -8.32 5.09 20.27
N ASN A 294 -7.30 4.29 19.96
CA ASN A 294 -6.47 3.64 20.98
C ASN A 294 -5.47 4.59 21.64
N VAL A 295 -4.87 5.52 20.87
CA VAL A 295 -4.02 6.59 21.41
C VAL A 295 -4.81 7.50 22.35
N ASP A 296 -6.00 7.96 21.94
CA ASP A 296 -6.88 8.81 22.77
C ASP A 296 -7.43 8.09 24.01
N ARG A 297 -7.40 6.76 24.00
CA ARG A 297 -7.79 5.90 25.13
C ARG A 297 -6.57 5.26 25.81
N SER A 298 -5.36 5.77 25.59
CA SER A 298 -4.14 5.23 26.19
C SER A 298 -4.31 5.12 27.72
N GLY A 299 -4.06 3.93 28.26
CA GLY A 299 -4.31 3.58 29.67
C GLY A 299 -5.74 3.11 30.02
N SER A 300 -6.65 2.99 29.04
CA SER A 300 -7.97 2.35 29.22
C SER A 300 -7.88 0.82 29.12
N GLU A 301 -8.74 0.11 29.86
CA GLU A 301 -8.88 -1.35 29.73
C GLU A 301 -9.60 -1.78 28.45
N GLU A 302 -10.36 -0.87 27.81
CA GLU A 302 -11.19 -1.17 26.63
C GLU A 302 -10.67 -0.44 25.38
N LEU A 303 -9.72 -1.08 24.69
CA LEU A 303 -9.17 -0.63 23.42
C LEU A 303 -10.02 -1.09 22.24
N ALA A 304 -10.14 -0.23 21.23
CA ALA A 304 -10.75 -0.56 19.95
C ALA A 304 -9.98 -1.71 19.28
N GLN A 305 -10.74 -2.61 18.66
CA GLN A 305 -10.20 -3.80 18.01
C GLN A 305 -10.44 -3.70 16.51
N LEU A 306 -9.42 -4.08 15.74
CA LEU A 306 -9.49 -4.23 14.30
C LEU A 306 -10.48 -5.36 13.98
N SER A 307 -11.57 -5.03 13.30
CA SER A 307 -12.50 -6.03 12.80
C SER A 307 -11.85 -6.89 11.72
N GLU A 308 -12.30 -8.14 11.56
CA GLU A 308 -11.98 -8.93 10.37
C GLU A 308 -12.34 -8.12 9.11
N GLY A 309 -11.32 -7.77 8.33
CA GLY A 309 -11.49 -6.97 7.13
C GLY A 309 -12.31 -7.73 6.11
N LYS A 310 -13.29 -7.08 5.48
CA LYS A 310 -13.95 -7.66 4.31
C LYS A 310 -13.03 -7.54 3.12
N LYS A 311 -12.83 -8.63 2.39
CA LYS A 311 -12.10 -8.63 1.13
C LYS A 311 -12.97 -7.98 0.04
N ILE A 312 -12.87 -6.66 -0.08
CA ILE A 312 -13.53 -5.87 -1.12
C ILE A 312 -12.43 -5.31 -2.01
N ILE A 313 -12.33 -5.82 -3.23
CA ILE A 313 -11.27 -5.46 -4.16
C ILE A 313 -11.88 -5.24 -5.52
N ASP A 314 -11.51 -4.13 -6.13
CA ASP A 314 -11.81 -3.84 -7.53
C ASP A 314 -10.51 -3.90 -8.32
N LEU A 315 -10.48 -4.78 -9.32
CA LEU A 315 -9.38 -4.92 -10.24
C LEU A 315 -9.83 -4.44 -11.61
N SER A 316 -9.06 -3.54 -12.19
CA SER A 316 -9.19 -3.26 -13.60
C SER A 316 -8.37 -4.23 -14.44
N LEU A 317 -8.93 -4.62 -15.57
CA LEU A 317 -8.47 -5.69 -16.44
C LEU A 317 -8.67 -5.23 -17.89
N GLY A 318 -7.98 -4.15 -18.29
CA GLY A 318 -8.08 -3.57 -19.63
C GLY A 318 -9.50 -3.07 -19.96
N ASP A 319 -10.16 -3.74 -20.90
CA ASP A 319 -11.53 -3.43 -21.32
C ASP A 319 -12.60 -3.79 -20.27
N THR A 320 -12.25 -4.55 -19.23
CA THR A 320 -13.18 -5.02 -18.19
C THR A 320 -12.69 -4.76 -16.76
N GLY A 321 -13.54 -5.03 -15.77
CA GLY A 321 -13.14 -5.10 -14.37
C GLY A 321 -13.62 -6.36 -13.68
N LEU A 322 -12.97 -6.69 -12.58
CA LEU A 322 -13.28 -7.80 -11.69
C LEU A 322 -13.49 -7.28 -10.27
N PHE A 323 -14.75 -7.28 -9.84
CA PHE A 323 -15.12 -6.96 -8.48
C PHE A 323 -15.10 -8.21 -7.60
N ILE A 324 -14.35 -8.20 -6.50
CA ILE A 324 -14.20 -9.30 -5.55
C ILE A 324 -14.85 -8.89 -4.22
N PHE A 325 -15.73 -9.76 -3.72
CA PHE A 325 -16.39 -9.59 -2.43
C PHE A 325 -16.33 -10.90 -1.63
N GLY A 326 -15.44 -10.95 -0.64
CA GLY A 326 -15.12 -12.18 0.09
C GLY A 326 -14.51 -13.21 -0.86
N ASP A 327 -15.16 -14.37 -0.97
CA ASP A 327 -14.76 -15.44 -1.88
C ASP A 327 -15.43 -15.38 -3.26
N SER A 328 -16.44 -14.51 -3.41
CA SER A 328 -17.19 -14.33 -4.65
C SER A 328 -16.58 -13.25 -5.53
N SER A 329 -16.81 -13.35 -6.83
CA SER A 329 -16.30 -12.39 -7.80
C SER A 329 -17.32 -12.08 -8.90
N TYR A 330 -17.20 -10.94 -9.55
CA TYR A 330 -18.09 -10.50 -10.63
C TYR A 330 -17.27 -9.78 -11.70
N ARG A 331 -17.28 -10.29 -12.94
CA ARG A 331 -16.59 -9.68 -14.08
C ARG A 331 -17.58 -8.87 -14.89
N ASN A 332 -17.32 -7.58 -15.10
CA ASN A 332 -18.16 -6.71 -15.92
C ASN A 332 -17.38 -5.48 -16.41
N PRO A 333 -17.58 -5.04 -17.67
CA PRO A 333 -16.96 -3.81 -18.18
C PRO A 333 -17.22 -2.56 -17.35
N VAL A 334 -18.36 -2.47 -16.67
CA VAL A 334 -18.68 -1.33 -15.78
C VAL A 334 -17.72 -1.26 -14.59
N PHE A 335 -17.19 -2.40 -14.12
CA PHE A 335 -16.33 -2.42 -12.94
C PHE A 335 -14.97 -1.78 -13.18
N ARG A 336 -14.48 -1.69 -14.42
CA ARG A 336 -13.23 -0.96 -14.71
C ARG A 336 -13.28 0.51 -14.30
N TYR A 337 -14.48 1.10 -14.25
CA TYR A 337 -14.70 2.48 -13.82
C TYR A 337 -14.96 2.63 -12.31
N LEU A 338 -15.09 1.53 -11.57
CA LEU A 338 -15.26 1.60 -10.11
C LEU A 338 -14.02 2.19 -9.44
N LYS A 339 -12.82 1.98 -9.99
CA LYS A 339 -11.60 2.66 -9.55
C LYS A 339 -11.71 4.18 -9.53
N ASP A 340 -12.32 4.78 -10.55
CA ASP A 340 -12.53 6.24 -10.59
C ASP A 340 -13.51 6.68 -9.49
N VAL A 341 -14.51 5.87 -9.19
CA VAL A 341 -15.43 6.10 -8.05
C VAL A 341 -14.71 5.94 -6.70
N VAL A 342 -13.89 4.90 -6.54
CA VAL A 342 -13.11 4.66 -5.31
C VAL A 342 -12.14 5.81 -5.07
N ARG A 343 -11.49 6.32 -6.12
CA ARG A 343 -10.62 7.49 -6.06
C ARG A 343 -11.38 8.75 -5.63
N LEU A 344 -12.53 9.03 -6.26
CA LEU A 344 -13.39 10.16 -5.86
C LEU A 344 -13.86 10.03 -4.41
N GLN A 345 -14.22 8.82 -3.98
CA GLN A 345 -14.60 8.54 -2.59
C GLN A 345 -13.44 8.75 -1.62
N TYR A 346 -12.22 8.33 -1.99
CA TYR A 346 -11.01 8.55 -1.22
C TYR A 346 -10.76 10.05 -0.99
N PHE A 347 -10.70 10.83 -2.07
CA PHE A 347 -10.45 12.28 -1.97
C PHE A 347 -11.58 13.03 -1.26
N ALA A 348 -12.83 12.63 -1.48
CA ALA A 348 -13.95 13.19 -0.73
C ALA A 348 -13.82 12.89 0.78
N ARG A 349 -13.43 11.66 1.14
CA ARG A 349 -13.23 11.26 2.54
C ARG A 349 -12.09 12.05 3.18
N ILE A 350 -10.93 12.14 2.54
CA ILE A 350 -9.79 12.91 3.07
C ILE A 350 -10.15 14.40 3.23
N ARG A 351 -10.81 15.01 2.24
CA ARG A 351 -11.31 16.41 2.36
C ARG A 351 -12.26 16.58 3.53
N VAL A 352 -13.13 15.61 3.79
CA VAL A 352 -14.03 15.64 4.96
C VAL A 352 -13.26 15.50 6.27
N GLU A 353 -12.26 14.62 6.35
CA GLU A 353 -11.42 14.49 7.55
C GLU A 353 -10.62 15.78 7.80
N ARG A 354 -10.06 16.41 6.77
CA ARG A 354 -9.40 17.73 6.86
C ARG A 354 -10.34 18.81 7.39
N LEU A 355 -11.53 18.93 6.80
CA LEU A 355 -12.54 19.89 7.26
C LEU A 355 -13.00 19.59 8.70
N ALA A 356 -13.08 18.33 9.08
CA ALA A 356 -13.39 17.94 10.46
C ALA A 356 -12.28 18.35 11.41
N ALA A 357 -11.00 18.08 11.10
CA ALA A 357 -9.85 18.48 11.92
C ALA A 357 -9.77 20.00 12.12
N LYS A 358 -10.11 20.79 11.08
CA LYS A 358 -10.12 22.26 11.15
C LYS A 358 -11.19 22.85 12.08
N TYR A 359 -12.38 22.25 12.13
CA TYR A 359 -13.59 22.91 12.67
C TYR A 359 -14.23 22.21 13.88
N LEU A 360 -13.85 20.98 14.19
CA LEU A 360 -14.39 20.17 15.29
C LEU A 360 -13.29 19.85 16.28
#